data_AF-A0A1Y4LYM8-F1
#
_entry.id   AF-A0A1Y4LYM8-F1
#
_cell.length_a   1.000
_cell.length_b   1.000
_cell.length_c   1.000
_cell.angle_alpha   90.00
_cell.angle_beta   90.00
_cell.angle_gamma   90.00
#
_symmetry.space_group_name_H-M   'P 1'
#
loop_
_entity.id
_entity.type
_entity.pdbx_description
1 polymer ?
#
loop_
_entity_poly.entity_id
_entity_poly.type
_entity_poly.pdbx_seq_one_letter_code
_entity_poly.pdbx_strand_id
1 'polypeptide(L)'
;MSILESIMQEADVKPISNVNGRDVYTFADAVKVNNKERAEEILEGKVDFGNRVTREGGLCYARTQCHAVAINPDNYFLNRYRKIKKDEKTTIYEVVTDYRAIKEQSTGRVYTNNIVVEIVENSKTGLKYMGKKTISDQEFINSFKSSLSHEALAKIANVILMAQKGQTEPTGDSLDF
;
A
#
# COMPACT_ATOMS: atom_id res chain seq x y z
N MET A 1 -4.89 -15.42 -35.40
CA MET A 1 -5.25 -14.31 -34.50
C MET A 1 -4.10 -13.34 -34.49
N SER A 2 -4.39 -12.05 -34.65
CA SER A 2 -3.36 -11.02 -34.52
C SER A 2 -2.89 -10.96 -33.06
N ILE A 3 -1.65 -10.52 -32.83
CA ILE A 3 -1.08 -10.42 -31.46
C ILE A 3 -1.95 -9.52 -30.56
N LEU A 4 -2.60 -8.51 -31.13
CA LEU A 4 -3.50 -7.61 -30.42
C LEU A 4 -4.79 -8.32 -29.97
N GLU A 5 -5.38 -9.13 -30.85
CA GLU A 5 -6.58 -9.92 -30.52
C GLU A 5 -6.32 -10.92 -29.40
N SER A 6 -5.13 -11.52 -29.34
CA SER A 6 -4.76 -12.43 -28.25
C SER A 6 -4.58 -11.72 -26.90
N ILE A 7 -4.07 -10.48 -26.90
CA ILE A 7 -3.90 -9.69 -25.66
C ILE A 7 -5.27 -9.24 -25.12
N MET A 8 -6.23 -8.91 -26.00
CA MET A 8 -7.57 -8.50 -25.59
C MET A 8 -8.41 -9.65 -25.02
N GLN A 9 -8.15 -10.90 -25.46
CA GLN A 9 -8.81 -12.09 -24.93
C GLN A 9 -8.28 -12.54 -23.57
N GLU A 10 -7.20 -11.92 -23.05
CA GLU A 10 -6.73 -12.20 -21.70
C GLU A 10 -7.77 -11.74 -20.65
N ALA A 11 -7.94 -12.57 -19.62
CA ALA A 11 -8.89 -12.33 -18.54
C ALA A 11 -8.55 -11.03 -17.78
N ASP A 12 -9.59 -10.26 -17.44
CA ASP A 12 -9.44 -9.03 -16.66
C ASP A 12 -8.79 -9.32 -15.31
N VAL A 13 -7.71 -8.60 -15.04
CA VAL A 13 -6.97 -8.75 -13.81
C VAL A 13 -7.63 -7.94 -12.71
N LYS A 14 -7.93 -8.58 -11.57
CA LYS A 14 -8.52 -7.89 -10.43
C LYS A 14 -7.44 -7.10 -9.67
N PRO A 15 -7.71 -5.84 -9.28
CA PRO A 15 -6.77 -5.08 -8.47
C PRO A 15 -6.66 -5.65 -7.06
N ILE A 16 -5.46 -5.51 -6.47
CA ILE A 16 -5.21 -5.90 -5.08
C ILE A 16 -5.89 -4.91 -4.12
N SER A 17 -5.87 -3.62 -4.50
CA SER A 17 -6.42 -2.54 -3.68
C SER A 17 -6.71 -1.33 -4.55
N ASN A 18 -7.50 -0.38 -4.04
CA ASN A 18 -7.70 0.92 -4.65
C ASN A 18 -7.18 2.01 -3.69
N VAL A 19 -6.24 2.82 -4.16
CA VAL A 19 -5.66 3.93 -3.39
C VAL A 19 -5.89 5.21 -4.16
N ASN A 20 -6.63 6.16 -3.56
CA ASN A 20 -6.96 7.45 -4.17
C ASN A 20 -7.69 7.35 -5.53
N GLY A 21 -8.59 6.38 -5.71
CA GLY A 21 -9.29 6.16 -6.96
C GLY A 21 -8.43 5.54 -8.05
N ARG A 22 -7.24 5.04 -7.71
CA ARG A 22 -6.36 4.29 -8.62
C ARG A 22 -6.19 2.87 -8.12
N ASP A 23 -6.36 1.95 -9.05
CA ASP A 23 -6.19 0.53 -8.80
C ASP A 23 -4.70 0.15 -8.69
N VAL A 24 -4.39 -0.64 -7.68
CA VAL A 24 -3.03 -1.11 -7.37
C VAL A 24 -2.94 -2.58 -7.76
N TYR A 25 -1.96 -2.89 -8.60
CA TYR A 25 -1.70 -4.21 -9.16
C TYR A 25 -0.30 -4.70 -8.79
N THR A 26 -0.05 -6.01 -8.90
CA THR A 26 1.33 -6.53 -8.89
C THR A 26 2.07 -6.06 -10.15
N PHE A 27 3.39 -6.21 -10.19
CA PHE A 27 4.17 -5.87 -11.40
C PHE A 27 3.72 -6.67 -12.63
N ALA A 28 3.50 -7.97 -12.49
CA ALA A 28 3.05 -8.83 -13.58
C ALA A 28 1.66 -8.43 -14.07
N ASP A 29 0.75 -8.15 -13.13
CA ASP A 29 -0.63 -7.77 -13.42
C ASP A 29 -0.74 -6.37 -14.04
N ALA A 30 0.06 -5.42 -13.56
CA ALA A 30 0.14 -4.08 -14.12
C ALA A 30 0.63 -4.09 -15.58
N VAL A 31 1.56 -4.99 -15.93
CA VAL A 31 2.01 -5.15 -17.32
C VAL A 31 0.86 -5.62 -18.21
N LYS A 32 0.05 -6.59 -17.74
CA LYS A 32 -1.12 -7.08 -18.48
C LYS A 32 -2.17 -5.99 -18.70
N VAL A 33 -2.54 -5.27 -17.64
CA VAL A 33 -3.52 -4.17 -17.72
C VAL A 33 -3.06 -3.09 -18.69
N ASN A 34 -1.81 -2.61 -18.56
CA ASN A 34 -1.27 -1.59 -19.46
C ASN A 34 -1.16 -2.08 -20.91
N ASN A 35 -0.82 -3.36 -21.13
CA ASN A 35 -0.76 -3.93 -22.49
C ASN A 35 -2.15 -4.07 -23.13
N LYS A 36 -3.19 -4.35 -22.33
CA LYS A 36 -4.57 -4.45 -22.78
C LYS A 36 -5.15 -3.09 -23.15
N GLU A 37 -5.01 -2.08 -22.28
CA GLU A 37 -5.41 -0.69 -22.59
C GLU A 37 -4.69 -0.18 -23.85
N ARG A 38 -3.41 -0.48 -24.00
CA ARG A 38 -2.65 -0.14 -25.21
C ARG A 38 -3.19 -0.85 -26.46
N ALA A 39 -3.54 -2.13 -26.35
CA ALA A 39 -4.08 -2.87 -27.49
C ALA A 39 -5.42 -2.27 -27.94
N GLU A 40 -6.25 -1.82 -27.00
CA GLU A 40 -7.49 -1.08 -27.26
C GLU A 40 -7.22 0.27 -27.94
N GLU A 41 -6.27 1.07 -27.45
CA GLU A 41 -5.90 2.35 -28.08
C GLU A 41 -5.42 2.22 -29.53
N ILE A 42 -4.60 1.19 -29.82
CA ILE A 42 -4.11 0.90 -31.16
C ILE A 42 -5.27 0.47 -32.08
N LEU A 43 -6.21 -0.34 -31.58
CA LEU A 43 -7.37 -0.80 -32.34
C LEU A 43 -8.35 0.34 -32.65
N GLU A 44 -8.52 1.28 -31.72
CA GLU A 44 -9.31 2.51 -31.89
C GLU A 44 -8.69 3.52 -32.86
N GLY A 45 -7.48 3.27 -33.38
CA GLY A 45 -6.81 4.13 -34.34
C GLY A 45 -6.17 5.38 -33.73
N LYS A 46 -5.92 5.40 -32.41
CA LYS A 46 -5.11 6.45 -31.77
C LYS A 46 -3.64 6.23 -32.15
N VAL A 47 -2.95 7.31 -32.54
CA VAL A 47 -1.59 7.26 -33.07
C VAL A 47 -0.60 6.85 -31.96
N ASP A 48 0.05 5.70 -32.12
CA ASP A 48 1.14 5.24 -31.26
C ASP A 48 2.37 6.14 -31.49
N PHE A 49 2.65 7.05 -30.56
CA PHE A 49 3.82 7.96 -30.60
C PHE A 49 5.16 7.25 -30.32
N GLY A 50 5.24 5.93 -30.47
CA GLY A 50 6.48 5.15 -30.31
C GLY A 50 6.70 4.65 -28.88
N ASN A 51 5.63 4.35 -28.15
CA ASN A 51 5.73 3.82 -26.79
C ASN A 51 6.31 2.39 -26.84
N ARG A 52 7.39 2.10 -26.11
CA ARG A 52 7.96 0.73 -26.05
C ARG A 52 7.12 -0.18 -25.16
N VAL A 53 7.12 -1.49 -25.45
CA VAL A 53 6.43 -2.53 -24.67
C VAL A 53 6.96 -2.54 -23.22
N THR A 54 6.06 -2.55 -22.24
CA THR A 54 6.40 -2.69 -20.82
C THR A 54 6.96 -4.09 -20.56
N ARG A 55 8.15 -4.16 -19.95
CA ARG A 55 8.82 -5.41 -19.58
C ARG A 55 9.00 -5.47 -18.08
N GLU A 56 8.95 -6.68 -17.51
CA GLU A 56 9.29 -6.90 -16.10
C GLU A 56 10.75 -6.51 -15.84
N GLY A 57 11.01 -5.76 -14.76
CA GLY A 57 12.37 -5.40 -14.31
C GLY A 57 12.67 -3.92 -14.11
N GLY A 58 11.74 -3.00 -14.42
CA GLY A 58 11.79 -1.60 -13.94
C GLY A 58 12.93 -0.70 -14.45
N LEU A 59 13.74 -1.15 -15.40
CA LEU A 59 14.91 -0.42 -15.93
C LEU A 59 14.69 0.18 -17.33
N CYS A 60 13.52 0.76 -17.57
CA CYS A 60 13.26 1.53 -18.80
C CYS A 60 13.29 3.03 -18.47
N TYR A 61 14.41 3.69 -18.80
CA TYR A 61 14.73 5.10 -18.51
C TYR A 61 13.92 6.15 -19.32
N ALA A 62 12.79 5.79 -19.93
CA ALA A 62 11.91 6.74 -20.59
C ALA A 62 10.48 6.45 -20.16
N ARG A 63 9.78 7.48 -19.65
CA ARG A 63 8.40 7.39 -19.17
C ARG A 63 7.48 7.00 -20.34
N THR A 64 7.13 5.72 -20.43
CA THR A 64 5.89 5.30 -21.10
C THR A 64 4.72 5.85 -20.29
N GLN A 65 3.65 6.31 -20.95
CA GLN A 65 2.40 6.60 -20.25
C GLN A 65 1.96 5.34 -19.51
N CYS A 66 2.10 5.36 -18.19
CA CYS A 66 1.67 4.27 -17.31
C CYS A 66 0.41 4.76 -16.61
N HIS A 67 -0.72 4.16 -16.93
CA HIS A 67 -2.00 4.44 -16.26
C HIS A 67 -2.08 3.73 -14.90
N ALA A 68 -1.36 2.60 -14.77
CA ALA A 68 -1.23 1.85 -13.52
C ALA A 68 0.13 2.05 -12.83
N VAL A 69 0.12 2.12 -11.50
CA VAL A 69 1.34 2.12 -10.66
C VAL A 69 1.54 0.72 -10.10
N ALA A 70 2.69 0.11 -10.40
CA ALA A 70 3.07 -1.20 -9.86
C ALA A 70 3.94 -1.03 -8.60
N ILE A 71 3.60 -1.76 -7.54
CA ILE A 71 4.32 -1.77 -6.26
C ILE A 71 4.49 -3.22 -5.80
N ASN A 72 5.61 -3.54 -5.13
CA ASN A 72 5.76 -4.82 -4.44
C ASN A 72 4.84 -4.83 -3.19
N PRO A 73 3.78 -5.66 -3.13
CA PRO A 73 2.84 -5.65 -2.02
C PRO A 73 3.49 -5.99 -0.67
N ASP A 74 4.43 -6.95 -0.65
CA ASP A 74 5.09 -7.39 0.59
C ASP A 74 5.90 -6.27 1.24
N ASN A 75 6.50 -5.40 0.42
CA ASN A 75 7.21 -4.22 0.92
C ASN A 75 6.26 -3.10 1.31
N TYR A 76 5.16 -2.91 0.56
CA TYR A 76 4.19 -1.85 0.80
C TYR A 76 3.39 -2.08 2.07
N PHE A 77 2.97 -3.32 2.31
CA PHE A 77 2.22 -3.71 3.50
C PHE A 77 3.10 -4.12 4.68
N LEU A 78 4.42 -3.91 4.58
CA LEU A 78 5.34 -4.20 5.66
C LEU A 78 5.04 -3.28 6.85
N ASN A 79 4.67 -3.88 7.97
CA ASN A 79 4.30 -3.14 9.16
C ASN A 79 4.73 -3.87 10.43
N ARG A 80 4.93 -3.09 11.49
CA ARG A 80 5.04 -3.58 12.86
C ARG A 80 4.08 -2.81 13.74
N TYR A 81 3.42 -3.51 14.66
CA TYR A 81 2.45 -2.89 15.53
C TYR A 81 2.49 -3.43 16.95
N ARG A 82 1.95 -2.64 17.88
CA ARG A 82 1.54 -3.11 19.20
C ARG A 82 0.11 -2.70 19.50
N LYS A 83 -0.59 -3.51 20.29
CA LYS A 83 -1.93 -3.22 20.81
C LYS A 83 -1.82 -2.68 22.23
N ILE A 84 -2.48 -1.58 22.51
CA ILE A 84 -2.66 -1.04 23.86
C ILE A 84 -4.17 -1.03 24.14
N LYS A 85 -4.60 -1.83 25.12
CA LYS A 85 -6.01 -1.79 25.57
C LYS A 85 -6.21 -0.56 26.44
N LYS A 86 -7.15 0.30 26.06
CA LYS A 86 -7.52 1.48 26.85
C LYS A 86 -8.71 1.15 27.76
N ASP A 87 -9.76 0.58 27.17
CA ASP A 87 -10.99 0.13 27.84
C ASP A 87 -11.42 -1.24 27.29
N GLU A 88 -12.42 -1.88 27.89
CA GLU A 88 -12.98 -3.17 27.39
C GLU A 88 -13.47 -3.09 25.93
N LYS A 89 -13.80 -1.89 25.45
CA LYS A 89 -14.39 -1.64 24.13
C LYS A 89 -13.46 -0.93 23.15
N THR A 90 -12.30 -0.47 23.59
CA THR A 90 -11.43 0.44 22.83
C THR A 90 -9.98 -0.03 22.86
N THR A 91 -9.43 -0.28 21.67
CA THR A 91 -8.04 -0.71 21.50
C THR A 91 -7.28 0.32 20.67
N ILE A 92 -6.12 0.74 21.18
CA ILE A 92 -5.20 1.60 20.43
C ILE A 92 -4.19 0.73 19.70
N TYR A 93 -4.07 0.97 18.39
CA TYR A 93 -3.06 0.42 17.51
C TYR A 93 -1.98 1.46 17.31
N GLU A 94 -0.78 1.10 17.74
CA GLU A 94 0.43 1.86 17.43
C GLU A 94 1.15 1.14 16.30
N VAL A 95 1.28 1.79 15.14
CA VAL A 95 1.74 1.19 13.89
C VAL A 95 2.96 1.92 13.36
N VAL A 96 3.97 1.14 12.96
CA VAL A 96 5.17 1.59 12.26
C VAL A 96 5.14 1.00 10.86
N THR A 97 5.30 1.84 9.84
CA THR A 97 5.36 1.49 8.41
C THR A 97 6.70 1.83 7.78
N ASP A 98 7.68 2.26 8.58
CA ASP A 98 9.03 2.54 8.10
C ASP A 98 9.71 1.24 7.65
N TYR A 99 9.75 1.06 6.34
CA TYR A 99 10.31 -0.11 5.68
C TYR A 99 11.73 -0.44 6.15
N ARG A 100 12.59 0.57 6.26
CA ARG A 100 14.01 0.35 6.58
C ARG A 100 14.14 -0.06 8.03
N ALA A 101 13.44 0.64 8.93
CA ALA A 101 13.43 0.29 10.35
C ALA A 101 12.93 -1.14 10.60
N ILE A 102 11.85 -1.55 9.92
CA ILE A 102 11.27 -2.88 10.08
C ILE A 102 12.21 -3.98 9.59
N LYS A 103 12.90 -3.78 8.46
CA LYS A 103 13.87 -4.76 7.96
C LYS A 103 15.06 -4.92 8.90
N GLU A 104 15.61 -3.81 9.37
CA GLU A 104 16.77 -3.80 10.26
C GLU A 104 16.43 -4.30 11.67
N GLN A 105 15.16 -4.22 12.11
CA GLN A 105 14.70 -4.73 13.42
C GLN A 105 15.16 -6.17 13.71
N SER A 106 15.19 -7.03 12.67
CA SER A 106 15.63 -8.42 12.77
C SER A 106 17.10 -8.58 13.18
N THR A 107 17.93 -7.57 12.91
CA THR A 107 19.35 -7.52 13.27
C THR A 107 19.61 -7.00 14.68
N GLY A 108 18.55 -6.54 15.38
CA GLY A 108 18.66 -5.96 16.71
C GLY A 108 19.24 -4.53 16.74
N ARG A 109 19.37 -3.88 15.57
CA ARG A 109 19.77 -2.48 15.44
C ARG A 109 18.95 -1.83 14.33
N VAL A 110 18.68 -0.54 14.45
CA VAL A 110 17.95 0.23 13.45
C VAL A 110 18.76 1.50 13.13
N TYR A 111 18.69 1.97 11.89
CA TYR A 111 19.45 3.13 11.42
C TYR A 111 19.12 4.45 12.14
N THR A 112 17.96 4.54 12.81
CA THR A 112 17.48 5.74 13.51
C THR A 112 17.09 5.42 14.94
N ASN A 113 17.37 6.36 15.84
CA ASN A 113 16.98 6.31 17.24
C ASN A 113 15.56 6.86 17.47
N ASN A 114 14.99 7.56 16.50
CA ASN A 114 13.69 8.22 16.59
C ASN A 114 12.77 7.61 15.54
N ILE A 115 11.88 6.72 15.97
CA ILE A 115 10.93 6.02 15.08
C ILE A 115 9.57 6.66 15.23
N VAL A 116 8.98 7.06 14.10
CA VAL A 116 7.64 7.63 14.05
C VAL A 116 6.61 6.50 14.10
N VAL A 117 5.64 6.65 14.98
CA VAL A 117 4.55 5.71 15.21
C VAL A 117 3.25 6.43 14.97
N GLU A 118 2.42 5.85 14.11
CA GLU A 118 1.05 6.29 13.86
C GLU A 118 0.11 5.64 14.90
N ILE A 119 -0.77 6.44 15.49
CA ILE A 119 -1.68 6.02 16.56
C ILE A 119 -3.11 6.02 16.00
N VAL A 120 -3.72 4.84 15.99
CA VAL A 120 -5.10 4.65 15.52
C VAL A 120 -5.92 3.96 16.60
N GLU A 121 -7.04 4.56 16.96
CA GLU A 121 -8.01 3.96 17.87
C GLU A 121 -8.94 3.04 17.07
N ASN A 122 -9.20 1.84 17.57
CA ASN A 122 -10.22 0.92 17.06
C ASN A 122 -11.29 0.76 18.13
N SER A 123 -12.53 1.05 17.75
CA SER A 123 -13.71 0.99 18.61
C SER A 123 -14.87 0.33 17.84
N LYS A 124 -16.01 0.09 18.50
CA LYS A 124 -17.21 -0.41 17.84
C LYS A 124 -17.74 0.52 16.74
N THR A 125 -17.44 1.82 16.83
CA THR A 125 -17.84 2.81 15.83
C THR A 125 -16.88 2.90 14.66
N GLY A 126 -15.75 2.18 14.72
CA GLY A 126 -14.75 2.15 13.66
C GLY A 126 -13.34 2.56 14.12
N LEU A 127 -12.46 2.69 13.13
CA LEU A 127 -11.11 3.21 13.26
C LEU A 127 -11.13 4.74 13.32
N LYS A 128 -10.29 5.35 14.15
CA LYS A 128 -10.09 6.80 14.25
C LYS A 128 -8.61 7.13 14.35
N TYR A 129 -8.11 8.02 13.50
CA TYR A 129 -6.73 8.50 13.61
C TYR A 129 -6.59 9.43 14.82
N MET A 130 -5.63 9.14 15.70
CA MET A 130 -5.40 9.91 16.93
C MET A 130 -4.17 10.82 16.83
N GLY A 131 -3.25 10.54 15.91
CA GLY A 131 -2.03 11.33 15.72
C GLY A 131 -0.80 10.45 15.56
N LYS A 132 0.36 11.09 15.70
CA LYS A 132 1.67 10.45 15.63
C LYS A 132 2.51 10.78 16.85
N LYS A 133 3.39 9.87 17.23
CA LYS A 133 4.42 10.10 18.25
C LYS A 133 5.76 9.53 17.80
N THR A 134 6.81 9.89 18.52
CA THR A 134 8.15 9.34 18.32
C THR A 134 8.48 8.41 19.48
N ILE A 135 9.07 7.26 19.18
CA ILE A 135 9.61 6.30 20.16
C ILE A 135 11.10 6.06 19.92
N SER A 136 11.78 5.48 20.91
CA SER A 136 13.17 5.06 20.75
C SER A 136 13.29 3.78 19.91
N ASP A 137 14.46 3.58 19.31
CA ASP A 137 14.86 2.32 18.67
C ASP A 137 14.71 1.12 19.62
N GLN A 138 15.14 1.30 20.87
CA GLN A 138 15.06 0.25 21.88
C GLN A 138 13.61 -0.10 22.23
N GLU A 139 12.71 0.88 22.32
CA GLU A 139 11.27 0.64 22.52
C GLU A 139 10.67 -0.12 21.33
N PHE A 140 11.05 0.27 20.10
CA PHE A 140 10.58 -0.36 18.87
C PHE A 140 11.01 -1.83 18.78
N ILE A 141 12.31 -2.11 18.94
CA ILE A 141 12.86 -3.47 18.86
C ILE A 141 12.20 -4.39 19.90
N ASN A 142 11.94 -3.88 21.11
CA ASN A 142 11.41 -4.70 22.20
C ASN A 142 9.88 -4.87 22.16
N SER A 143 9.13 -3.87 21.71
CA SER A 143 7.67 -3.83 21.90
C SER A 143 6.87 -4.13 20.63
N PHE A 144 7.44 -3.94 19.44
CA PHE A 144 6.73 -4.02 18.16
C PHE A 144 7.06 -5.32 17.41
N LYS A 145 6.61 -6.46 17.96
CA LYS A 145 6.95 -7.80 17.43
C LYS A 145 5.93 -8.39 16.46
N SER A 146 4.71 -7.86 16.44
CA SER A 146 3.62 -8.38 15.63
C SER A 146 3.47 -7.59 14.32
N SER A 147 2.88 -8.22 13.31
CA SER A 147 2.50 -7.61 12.03
C SER A 147 1.01 -7.78 11.77
N LEU A 148 0.38 -6.75 11.22
CA LEU A 148 -1.01 -6.78 10.74
C LEU A 148 -1.07 -7.48 9.37
N SER A 149 -2.23 -8.04 9.05
CA SER A 149 -2.53 -8.52 7.69
C SER A 149 -2.58 -7.34 6.70
N HIS A 150 -2.45 -7.64 5.40
CA HIS A 150 -2.52 -6.62 4.35
C HIS A 150 -3.86 -5.87 4.38
N GLU A 151 -4.97 -6.58 4.60
CA GLU A 151 -6.32 -6.00 4.70
C GLU A 151 -6.45 -5.05 5.90
N ALA A 152 -5.97 -5.47 7.07
CA ALA A 152 -6.02 -4.64 8.28
C ALA A 152 -5.14 -3.39 8.13
N LEU A 153 -3.94 -3.52 7.54
CA LEU A 153 -3.10 -2.37 7.29
C LEU A 153 -3.71 -1.44 6.24
N ALA A 154 -4.35 -1.96 5.19
CA ALA A 154 -5.01 -1.12 4.19
C ALA A 154 -6.11 -0.23 4.81
N LYS A 155 -6.91 -0.79 5.72
CA LYS A 155 -7.92 -0.02 6.48
C LYS A 155 -7.28 1.09 7.32
N ILE A 156 -6.21 0.77 8.05
CA ILE A 156 -5.45 1.75 8.86
C ILE A 156 -4.80 2.81 7.97
N ALA A 157 -4.17 2.40 6.87
CA ALA A 157 -3.48 3.29 5.94
C ALA A 157 -4.43 4.31 5.33
N ASN A 158 -5.65 3.91 4.97
CA ASN A 158 -6.69 4.81 4.48
C ASN A 158 -7.04 5.90 5.50
N VAL A 159 -7.23 5.54 6.77
CA VAL A 159 -7.55 6.49 7.84
C VAL A 159 -6.41 7.48 8.08
N ILE A 160 -5.15 7.03 8.03
CA ILE A 160 -3.97 7.90 8.11
C ILE A 160 -3.89 8.84 6.90
N LEU A 161 -4.14 8.33 5.69
CA LEU A 161 -4.10 9.12 4.45
C LEU A 161 -5.17 10.22 4.44
N MET A 162 -6.38 9.90 4.91
CA MET A 162 -7.46 10.87 5.09
C MET A 162 -7.06 11.99 6.08
N ALA A 163 -6.39 11.64 7.19
CA ALA A 163 -5.87 12.61 8.14
C ALA A 163 -4.84 13.55 7.51
N GLN A 164 -3.90 13.01 6.75
CA GLN A 164 -2.83 13.78 6.08
C GLN A 164 -3.39 14.74 5.02
N LYS A 165 -4.55 14.43 4.44
CA LYS A 165 -5.27 15.31 3.51
C LYS A 165 -6.10 16.41 4.21
N GLY A 166 -6.04 16.50 5.53
CA GLY A 166 -6.68 17.56 6.31
C GLY A 166 -8.15 17.31 6.63
N GLN A 167 -8.66 16.08 6.51
CA GLN A 167 -9.99 15.77 7.03
C GLN A 167 -9.99 15.80 8.56
N THR A 168 -10.96 16.53 9.13
CA THR A 168 -11.26 16.54 10.56
C THR A 168 -11.97 15.24 10.94
N GLU A 169 -11.32 14.42 11.77
CA GLU A 169 -11.81 13.10 12.24
C GLU A 169 -11.97 12.02 11.16
N PRO A 170 -10.87 11.59 10.53
CA PRO A 170 -10.91 10.52 9.56
C PRO A 170 -11.25 9.21 10.27
N THR A 171 -12.31 8.58 9.78
CA THR A 171 -12.87 7.35 10.33
C THR A 171 -12.92 6.25 9.27
N GLY A 172 -12.91 5.01 9.70
CA GLY A 172 -13.01 3.84 8.81
C GLY A 172 -13.63 2.64 9.52
N ASP A 173 -13.88 1.57 8.78
CA ASP A 173 -14.48 0.35 9.33
C ASP A 173 -13.61 -0.25 10.45
N SER A 174 -14.26 -0.85 11.45
CA SER A 174 -13.55 -1.54 12.52
C SER A 174 -12.66 -2.67 11.98
N LEU A 175 -11.61 -2.95 12.75
CA LEU A 175 -10.84 -4.17 12.55
C LEU A 175 -11.49 -5.31 13.34
N ASP A 176 -12.06 -6.26 12.61
CA ASP A 176 -12.50 -7.53 13.15
C ASP A 176 -11.28 -8.46 13.24
N PHE A 177 -10.89 -8.82 14.46
CA PHE A 177 -9.84 -9.80 14.74
C PHE A 177 -10.42 -10.97 15.51
#